data_AF-A0A7H2BHA0-F1
#
_entry.id   AF-A0A7H2BHA0-F1
#
_cell.length_a   1.000
_cell.length_b   1.000
_cell.length_c   1.000
_cell.angle_alpha   90.00
_cell.angle_beta   90.00
_cell.angle_gamma   90.00
#
_symmetry.space_group_name_H-M   'P 1'
#
loop_
_entity.id
_entity.type
_entity.pdbx_description
1 polymer ?
#
loop_
_entity_poly.entity_id
_entity_poly.type
_entity_poly.pdbx_seq_one_letter_code
_entity_poly.pdbx_strand_id
1 'polypeptide(L)'
;MTDYSLGDRGTLRVITDDYYDAEILQVFEELQIDREKVWNGEARLIPEPNNPYEPNSIAVYIDDIKIGRLSPADSAEYWKPITRVVASGYDAIAHLQLSAVLRRRDGESFIESEGLLSLSPAHSLFPLNQAPTQATLLPQGPSMKVLDEKDYAEYLHSILPPSGEGRVILSLEVNALRQPDGSFIDSVEVFHDRKKVGRLSTQMSEQLAPVIRYAFERNKLTSAWGTIRGNAFELSLTVQAVRASELPAEWFEELPNNVPELLPETENFKVPESYEPTEGELNRQNLSKKKRGLVGSFSVGGGTASDSPGSVEVKSGAGVENPNRRIALLLGIVGALILIGGVFVVFAEPMLGILAIVLGASIVFLGLFMGRPPMEATSDQ
;
A
#
# COMPACT_ATOMS: atom_id res chain seq x y z
N MET A 1 -4.77 -18.47 13.62
CA MET A 1 -3.34 -18.17 13.50
C MET A 1 -3.01 -17.10 14.54
N THR A 2 -1.76 -16.70 14.72
CA THR A 2 -1.44 -15.50 15.52
C THR A 2 -1.37 -14.30 14.59
N ASP A 3 -1.91 -13.16 15.00
CA ASP A 3 -1.92 -11.96 14.16
C ASP A 3 -0.56 -11.26 14.13
N TYR A 4 -0.20 -10.77 12.95
CA TYR A 4 0.91 -9.85 12.73
C TYR A 4 0.35 -8.52 12.23
N SER A 5 0.32 -7.52 13.11
CA SER A 5 -0.09 -6.17 12.74
C SER A 5 0.98 -5.52 11.86
N LEU A 6 0.60 -5.26 10.61
CA LEU A 6 1.39 -4.53 9.63
C LEU A 6 1.24 -3.04 9.97
N GLY A 7 2.34 -2.38 10.35
CA GLY A 7 2.28 -1.00 10.87
C GLY A 7 1.54 -0.01 9.97
N ASP A 8 1.13 1.13 10.52
CA ASP A 8 0.09 2.02 9.99
C ASP A 8 0.59 3.33 9.34
N ARG A 9 1.86 3.39 8.91
CA ARG A 9 2.51 4.63 8.44
C ARG A 9 2.33 4.96 6.97
N GLY A 10 1.21 4.56 6.38
CA GLY A 10 0.91 4.80 4.98
C GLY A 10 -0.53 4.42 4.67
N THR A 11 -0.95 4.73 3.45
CA THR A 11 -2.29 4.37 2.97
C THR A 11 -2.19 3.80 1.57
N LEU A 12 -2.85 2.66 1.35
CA LEU A 12 -2.87 1.93 0.10
C LEU A 12 -4.32 1.69 -0.32
N ARG A 13 -4.64 1.95 -1.58
CA ARG A 13 -6.00 1.75 -2.09
C ARG A 13 -6.23 0.29 -2.46
N VAL A 14 -7.29 -0.29 -1.94
CA VAL A 14 -7.78 -1.62 -2.33
C VAL A 14 -8.64 -1.48 -3.59
N ILE A 15 -8.43 -2.36 -4.56
CA ILE A 15 -9.29 -2.49 -5.74
C ILE A 15 -10.56 -3.23 -5.31
N THR A 16 -11.68 -2.51 -5.32
CA THR A 16 -13.02 -2.95 -4.93
C THR A 16 -13.99 -2.81 -6.11
N ASP A 17 -13.60 -3.37 -7.25
CA ASP A 17 -14.40 -3.36 -8.49
C ASP A 17 -15.73 -4.13 -8.33
N ASP A 18 -16.56 -4.10 -9.38
CA ASP A 18 -17.88 -4.76 -9.45
C ASP A 18 -17.88 -6.27 -9.14
N TYR A 19 -16.71 -6.92 -9.15
CA TYR A 19 -16.53 -8.32 -8.73
C TYR A 19 -16.81 -8.59 -7.26
N TYR A 20 -16.83 -7.56 -6.42
CA TYR A 20 -16.97 -7.67 -4.96
C TYR A 20 -18.27 -7.06 -4.44
N ASP A 21 -19.20 -6.62 -5.31
CA ASP A 21 -20.44 -5.94 -4.90
C ASP A 21 -21.28 -6.77 -3.92
N ALA A 22 -21.40 -8.07 -4.14
CA ALA A 22 -22.18 -8.97 -3.28
C ALA A 22 -21.52 -9.10 -1.88
N GLU A 23 -20.20 -9.29 -1.87
CA GLU A 23 -19.39 -9.40 -0.65
C GLU A 23 -19.37 -8.09 0.14
N ILE A 24 -19.23 -6.94 -0.53
CA ILE A 24 -19.27 -5.61 0.10
C ILE A 24 -20.67 -5.34 0.68
N LEU A 25 -21.74 -5.73 -0.02
CA LEU A 25 -23.10 -5.62 0.52
C LEU A 25 -23.27 -6.46 1.79
N GLN A 26 -22.66 -7.65 1.87
CA GLN A 26 -22.67 -8.48 3.06
C GLN A 26 -21.98 -7.81 4.26
N VAL A 27 -20.87 -7.10 4.04
CA VAL A 27 -20.17 -6.34 5.10
C VAL A 27 -21.03 -5.22 5.67
N PHE A 28 -21.77 -4.49 4.82
CA PHE A 28 -22.60 -3.36 5.25
C PHE A 28 -24.03 -3.74 5.69
N GLU A 29 -24.42 -4.99 5.44
CA GLU A 29 -25.77 -5.60 5.57
C GLU A 29 -26.86 -4.93 4.70
N GLU A 30 -26.91 -3.59 4.71
CA GLU A 30 -27.85 -2.77 3.95
C GLU A 30 -27.17 -1.48 3.49
N LEU A 31 -27.32 -1.12 2.21
CA LEU A 31 -26.90 0.17 1.66
C LEU A 31 -28.12 0.97 1.20
N GLN A 32 -28.14 2.25 1.51
CA GLN A 32 -29.18 3.18 1.07
C GLN A 32 -28.71 3.92 -0.19
N ILE A 33 -29.65 4.19 -1.10
CA ILE A 33 -29.34 4.93 -2.34
C ILE A 33 -28.78 6.30 -2.00
N ASP A 34 -27.65 6.65 -2.61
CA ASP A 34 -26.94 7.93 -2.48
C ASP A 34 -26.55 8.30 -1.03
N ARG A 35 -26.50 7.32 -0.13
CA ARG A 35 -26.00 7.50 1.24
C ARG A 35 -24.79 6.62 1.46
N GLU A 36 -23.63 7.26 1.56
CA GLU A 36 -22.37 6.61 1.89
C GLU A 36 -22.43 6.02 3.29
N LYS A 37 -21.96 4.77 3.42
CA LYS A 37 -21.61 4.14 4.69
C LYS A 37 -20.11 3.91 4.72
N VAL A 38 -19.55 4.00 5.93
CA VAL A 38 -18.12 3.75 6.18
C VAL A 38 -18.01 2.68 7.26
N TRP A 39 -17.21 1.67 6.98
CA TRP A 39 -16.80 0.62 7.91
C TRP A 39 -15.32 0.82 8.24
N ASN A 40 -14.95 0.64 9.51
CA ASN A 40 -13.57 0.73 9.97
C ASN A 40 -13.28 -0.50 10.84
N GLY A 41 -12.18 -1.18 10.56
CA GLY A 41 -11.79 -2.37 11.31
C GLY A 41 -10.51 -2.99 10.78
N GLU A 42 -10.23 -4.21 11.23
CA GLU A 42 -9.05 -4.96 10.80
C GLU A 42 -9.37 -5.79 9.55
N ALA A 43 -8.42 -5.82 8.62
CA ALA A 43 -8.49 -6.60 7.41
C ALA A 43 -7.28 -7.53 7.28
N ARG A 44 -7.51 -8.73 6.75
CA ARG A 44 -6.46 -9.73 6.50
C ARG A 44 -5.96 -9.63 5.07
N LEU A 45 -4.64 -9.66 4.89
CA LEU A 45 -3.98 -9.71 3.60
C LEU A 45 -3.58 -11.16 3.31
N ILE A 46 -4.19 -11.75 2.28
CA ILE A 46 -4.02 -13.16 1.93
C ILE A 46 -3.35 -13.28 0.55
N PRO A 47 -2.12 -13.82 0.47
CA PRO A 47 -1.46 -14.14 -0.79
C PRO A 47 -2.22 -15.21 -1.59
N GLU A 48 -2.45 -14.98 -2.88
CA GLU A 48 -3.12 -15.91 -3.79
C GLU A 48 -2.13 -16.44 -4.87
N PRO A 49 -1.18 -17.33 -4.53
CA PRO A 49 -0.17 -17.81 -5.49
C PRO A 49 -0.77 -18.62 -6.64
N ASN A 50 -1.94 -19.23 -6.41
CA ASN A 50 -2.66 -20.07 -7.36
C ASN A 50 -3.78 -19.32 -8.12
N ASN A 51 -3.84 -17.99 -8.02
CA ASN A 51 -4.80 -17.21 -8.79
C ASN A 51 -4.51 -17.35 -10.31
N PRO A 52 -5.45 -17.86 -11.12
CA PRO A 52 -5.22 -18.14 -12.53
C PRO A 52 -5.18 -16.89 -13.42
N TYR A 53 -5.60 -15.73 -12.90
CA TYR A 53 -5.68 -14.47 -13.64
C TYR A 53 -4.50 -13.55 -13.32
N GLU A 54 -4.17 -13.47 -12.05
CA GLU A 54 -3.13 -12.60 -11.53
C GLU A 54 -2.30 -13.37 -10.50
N PRO A 55 -1.29 -14.13 -10.96
CA PRO A 55 -0.36 -14.78 -10.07
C PRO A 55 0.29 -13.76 -9.14
N ASN A 56 0.51 -14.15 -7.89
CA ASN A 56 1.07 -13.29 -6.85
C ASN A 56 0.20 -12.08 -6.47
N SER A 57 -1.12 -12.17 -6.66
CA SER A 57 -2.06 -11.18 -6.14
C SER A 57 -2.23 -11.32 -4.62
N ILE A 58 -2.52 -10.21 -3.95
CA ILE A 58 -2.83 -10.17 -2.52
C ILE A 58 -4.28 -9.75 -2.36
N ALA A 59 -5.10 -10.66 -1.86
CA ALA A 59 -6.50 -10.41 -1.55
C ALA A 59 -6.67 -9.80 -0.15
N VAL A 60 -7.73 -8.99 -0.01
CA VAL A 60 -8.09 -8.32 1.23
C VAL A 60 -9.40 -8.89 1.72
N TYR A 61 -9.42 -9.31 2.98
CA TYR A 61 -10.58 -9.92 3.64
C TYR A 61 -10.99 -9.13 4.88
N ILE A 62 -12.30 -8.99 5.09
CA ILE A 62 -12.89 -8.61 6.37
C ILE A 62 -13.55 -9.88 6.92
N ASP A 63 -13.13 -10.32 8.11
CA ASP A 63 -13.46 -11.64 8.62
C ASP A 63 -13.19 -12.71 7.54
N ASP A 64 -14.20 -13.43 7.10
CA ASP A 64 -14.13 -14.45 6.03
C ASP A 64 -14.66 -13.95 4.67
N ILE A 65 -14.91 -12.65 4.52
CA ILE A 65 -15.47 -12.04 3.31
C ILE A 65 -14.37 -11.35 2.50
N LYS A 66 -14.20 -11.77 1.25
CA LYS A 66 -13.25 -11.17 0.31
C LYS A 66 -13.81 -9.88 -0.29
N ILE A 67 -13.25 -8.74 0.09
CA ILE A 67 -13.77 -7.42 -0.29
C ILE A 67 -12.99 -6.77 -1.44
N GLY A 68 -11.81 -7.29 -1.77
CA GLY A 68 -10.98 -6.68 -2.81
C GLY A 68 -9.60 -7.32 -2.94
N ARG A 69 -8.74 -6.65 -3.71
CA ARG A 69 -7.32 -6.99 -3.88
C ARG A 69 -6.46 -5.74 -3.91
N LEU A 70 -5.17 -5.88 -3.60
CA LEU A 70 -4.21 -4.84 -3.93
C LEU A 70 -4.04 -4.74 -5.45
N SER A 71 -3.59 -3.57 -5.95
CA SER A 71 -3.26 -3.43 -7.36
C SER A 71 -2.12 -4.37 -7.78
N PRO A 72 -1.91 -4.65 -9.08
CA PRO A 72 -0.79 -5.48 -9.51
C PRO A 72 0.57 -4.92 -9.10
N ALA A 73 0.72 -3.59 -9.12
CA ALA A 73 1.95 -2.92 -8.71
C ALA A 73 2.18 -3.06 -7.19
N ASP A 74 1.14 -2.82 -6.39
CA ASP A 74 1.20 -2.97 -4.95
C ASP A 74 1.40 -4.43 -4.55
N SER A 75 0.67 -5.37 -5.17
CA SER A 75 0.84 -6.81 -4.95
C SER A 75 2.29 -7.21 -5.20
N ALA A 76 2.93 -6.74 -6.27
CA ALA A 76 4.33 -7.02 -6.54
C ALA A 76 5.28 -6.44 -5.48
N GLU A 77 5.04 -5.22 -5.00
CA GLU A 77 5.85 -4.57 -3.96
C GLU A 77 5.72 -5.29 -2.60
N TYR A 78 4.50 -5.67 -2.23
CA TYR A 78 4.17 -6.27 -0.94
C TYR A 78 4.23 -7.80 -0.93
N TRP A 79 4.41 -8.46 -2.09
CA TRP A 79 4.42 -9.92 -2.19
C TRP A 79 5.41 -10.58 -1.23
N LYS A 80 6.68 -10.18 -1.32
CA LYS A 80 7.75 -10.75 -0.51
C LYS A 80 7.52 -10.55 1.00
N PRO A 81 7.23 -9.33 1.51
CA PRO A 81 7.00 -9.16 2.93
C PRO A 81 5.73 -9.87 3.42
N ILE A 82 4.61 -9.82 2.70
CA ILE A 82 3.37 -10.46 3.16
C ILE A 82 3.49 -11.99 3.14
N THR A 83 4.09 -12.56 2.09
CA THR A 83 4.34 -14.02 2.06
C THR A 83 5.31 -14.49 3.13
N ARG A 84 6.27 -13.66 3.53
CA ARG A 84 7.15 -13.93 4.67
C ARG A 84 6.35 -14.05 5.98
N VAL A 85 5.42 -13.14 6.24
CA VAL A 85 4.55 -13.18 7.43
C VAL A 85 3.73 -14.47 7.45
N VAL A 86 3.04 -14.75 6.35
CA VAL A 86 2.18 -15.94 6.22
C VAL A 86 2.98 -17.23 6.33
N ALA A 87 4.13 -17.33 5.66
CA ALA A 87 5.01 -18.50 5.75
C ALA A 87 5.63 -18.67 7.15
N SER A 88 5.74 -17.59 7.92
CA SER A 88 6.18 -17.64 9.33
C SER A 88 5.06 -18.08 10.28
N GLY A 89 3.85 -18.33 9.79
CA GLY A 89 2.73 -18.85 10.58
C GLY A 89 1.83 -17.77 11.18
N TYR A 90 1.87 -16.54 10.67
CA TYR A 90 1.04 -15.43 11.15
C TYR A 90 0.02 -14.97 10.11
N ASP A 91 -1.10 -14.42 10.58
CA ASP A 91 -2.05 -13.70 9.73
C ASP A 91 -1.58 -12.24 9.56
N ALA A 92 -1.49 -11.76 8.33
CA ALA A 92 -1.02 -10.41 8.04
C ALA A 92 -2.21 -9.43 8.13
N ILE A 93 -2.24 -8.60 9.19
CA ILE A 93 -3.38 -7.75 9.54
C ILE A 93 -3.04 -6.27 9.32
N ALA A 94 -3.96 -5.50 8.74
CA ALA A 94 -3.87 -4.04 8.68
C ALA A 94 -5.23 -3.39 8.91
N HIS A 95 -5.26 -2.13 9.35
CA HIS A 95 -6.52 -1.40 9.49
C HIS A 95 -7.07 -1.00 8.13
N LEU A 96 -8.36 -1.18 7.90
CA LEU A 96 -9.04 -0.85 6.67
C LEU A 96 -10.21 0.09 6.97
N GLN A 97 -10.27 1.18 6.21
CA GLN A 97 -11.46 1.97 6.04
C GLN A 97 -12.10 1.59 4.71
N LEU A 98 -13.30 1.03 4.74
CA LEU A 98 -14.08 0.71 3.54
C LEU A 98 -15.27 1.67 3.48
N SER A 99 -15.46 2.37 2.36
CA SER A 99 -16.68 3.11 2.08
C SER A 99 -17.45 2.47 0.94
N ALA A 100 -18.78 2.54 1.02
CA ALA A 100 -19.67 2.07 -0.03
C ALA A 100 -20.93 2.92 -0.11
N VAL A 101 -21.41 3.13 -1.34
CA VAL A 101 -22.68 3.81 -1.63
C VAL A 101 -23.41 3.07 -2.74
N LEU A 102 -24.71 2.83 -2.53
CA LEU A 102 -25.58 2.30 -3.58
C LEU A 102 -25.93 3.43 -4.54
N ARG A 103 -25.55 3.27 -5.81
CA ARG A 103 -25.86 4.22 -6.89
C ARG A 103 -26.89 3.64 -7.84
N ARG A 104 -27.59 4.52 -8.53
CA ARG A 104 -28.47 4.15 -9.64
C ARG A 104 -28.08 4.92 -10.90
N ARG A 105 -27.81 4.21 -11.99
CA ARG A 105 -27.54 4.78 -13.31
C ARG A 105 -28.35 4.02 -14.35
N ASP A 106 -29.08 4.74 -15.20
CA ASP A 106 -29.89 4.18 -16.29
C ASP A 106 -30.88 3.08 -15.86
N GLY A 107 -31.36 3.13 -14.61
CA GLY A 107 -32.30 2.16 -14.04
C GLY A 107 -31.64 0.95 -13.38
N GLU A 108 -30.34 0.76 -13.55
CA GLU A 108 -29.56 -0.28 -12.87
C GLU A 108 -28.94 0.27 -11.57
N SER A 109 -28.92 -0.57 -10.54
CA SER A 109 -28.30 -0.21 -9.25
C SER A 109 -26.95 -0.93 -9.14
N PHE A 110 -25.91 -0.21 -8.75
CA PHE A 110 -24.55 -0.73 -8.58
C PHE A 110 -23.92 -0.15 -7.31
N ILE A 111 -22.92 -0.83 -6.77
CA ILE A 111 -22.20 -0.34 -5.59
C ILE A 111 -20.95 0.41 -6.07
N GLU A 112 -20.82 1.65 -5.61
CA GLU A 112 -19.56 2.39 -5.71
C GLU A 112 -18.87 2.26 -4.36
N SER A 113 -17.64 1.74 -4.35
CA SER A 113 -16.90 1.47 -3.12
C SER A 113 -15.44 1.93 -3.22
N GLU A 114 -14.84 2.23 -2.07
CA GLU A 114 -13.43 2.56 -1.95
C GLU A 114 -12.86 1.95 -0.65
N GLY A 115 -11.80 1.15 -0.79
CA GLY A 115 -11.05 0.62 0.35
C GLY A 115 -9.71 1.35 0.53
N LEU A 116 -9.44 1.84 1.75
CA LEU A 116 -8.19 2.46 2.15
C LEU A 116 -7.55 1.66 3.28
N LEU A 117 -6.46 0.97 2.96
CA LEU A 117 -5.70 0.15 3.88
C LEU A 117 -4.59 0.99 4.52
N SER A 118 -4.52 1.01 5.85
CA SER A 118 -3.45 1.65 6.60
C SER A 118 -2.26 0.70 6.68
N LEU A 119 -1.30 0.89 5.79
CA LEU A 119 -0.18 -0.03 5.59
C LEU A 119 1.11 0.77 5.40
N SER A 120 2.14 0.42 6.18
CA SER A 120 3.46 1.02 6.06
C SER A 120 4.11 0.60 4.75
N PRO A 121 4.99 1.44 4.17
CA PRO A 121 5.75 1.08 2.98
C PRO A 121 6.43 -0.30 3.13
N ALA A 122 6.48 -1.09 2.05
CA ALA A 122 6.94 -2.47 2.11
C ALA A 122 8.33 -2.64 2.76
N HIS A 123 9.24 -1.69 2.52
CA HIS A 123 10.60 -1.66 3.10
C HIS A 123 10.65 -1.34 4.60
N SER A 124 9.53 -0.96 5.20
CA SER A 124 9.41 -0.52 6.61
C SER A 124 8.45 -1.42 7.41
N LEU A 125 7.96 -2.51 6.83
CA LEU A 125 7.05 -3.44 7.53
C LEU A 125 7.73 -4.19 8.69
N PHE A 126 9.03 -4.43 8.58
CA PHE A 126 9.79 -5.19 9.56
C PHE A 126 10.91 -4.35 10.17
N PRO A 127 11.32 -4.64 11.42
CA PRO A 127 12.49 -4.01 11.98
C PRO A 127 13.75 -4.50 11.25
N LEU A 128 14.73 -3.60 11.10
CA LEU A 128 16.02 -3.88 10.48
C LEU A 128 16.88 -4.84 11.30
N ASN A 129 16.56 -4.99 12.59
CA ASN A 129 17.25 -5.87 13.52
C ASN A 129 16.24 -6.71 14.33
N GLN A 130 16.74 -7.80 14.93
CA GLN A 130 15.92 -8.65 15.79
C GLN A 130 15.93 -8.14 17.24
N ALA A 131 14.81 -8.34 17.94
CA ALA A 131 14.78 -8.12 19.38
C ALA A 131 15.71 -9.12 20.09
N PRO A 132 16.38 -8.73 21.19
CA PRO A 132 17.09 -9.68 22.03
C PRO A 132 16.18 -10.82 22.51
N THR A 133 16.70 -12.05 22.57
CA THR A 133 15.90 -13.24 22.97
C THR A 133 15.26 -13.09 24.35
N GLN A 134 15.94 -12.45 25.29
CA GLN A 134 15.44 -12.17 26.64
C GLN A 134 14.91 -10.74 26.78
N ALA A 135 14.26 -10.21 25.75
CA ALA A 135 13.61 -8.91 25.81
C ALA A 135 12.17 -9.00 26.33
N THR A 136 11.68 -7.88 26.83
CA THR A 136 10.26 -7.52 26.89
C THR A 136 10.06 -6.26 26.07
N LEU A 137 9.01 -6.20 25.27
CA LEU A 137 8.75 -5.08 24.37
C LEU A 137 7.73 -4.14 25.00
N LEU A 138 8.05 -2.85 25.08
CA LEU A 138 7.09 -1.83 25.46
C LEU A 138 5.99 -1.70 24.38
N PRO A 139 4.72 -1.57 24.77
CA PRO A 139 3.65 -1.25 23.84
C PRO A 139 3.96 0.04 23.08
N GLN A 140 3.65 0.06 21.78
CA GLN A 140 3.88 1.24 20.95
C GLN A 140 3.01 2.41 21.43
N GLY A 141 3.58 3.60 21.42
CA GLY A 141 2.90 4.83 21.81
C GLY A 141 3.55 6.03 21.12
N PRO A 142 3.46 7.24 21.72
CA PRO A 142 4.04 8.44 21.11
C PRO A 142 5.55 8.28 20.87
N SER A 143 6.01 8.89 19.77
CA SER A 143 7.44 8.92 19.43
C SER A 143 8.19 9.91 20.32
N MET A 144 9.27 9.44 20.94
CA MET A 144 10.23 10.20 21.73
C MET A 144 11.53 10.33 20.96
N LYS A 145 12.09 11.55 20.88
CA LYS A 145 13.38 11.77 20.22
C LYS A 145 14.54 11.22 21.06
N VAL A 146 15.44 10.49 20.41
CA VAL A 146 16.72 10.10 21.01
C VAL A 146 17.69 11.28 20.94
N LEU A 147 18.32 11.58 22.07
CA LEU A 147 19.32 12.64 22.21
C LEU A 147 20.73 12.08 22.03
N ASP A 148 21.66 12.99 21.71
CA ASP A 148 23.08 12.70 21.53
C ASP A 148 23.38 11.69 20.39
N GLU A 149 22.43 11.51 19.48
CA GLU A 149 22.54 10.66 18.27
C GLU A 149 23.72 11.05 17.37
N LYS A 150 24.10 12.34 17.37
CA LYS A 150 25.25 12.87 16.64
C LYS A 150 26.59 12.23 17.04
N ASP A 151 26.72 11.81 18.30
CA ASP A 151 27.96 11.19 18.81
C ASP A 151 28.11 9.75 18.27
N TYR A 152 27.04 9.22 17.66
CA TYR A 152 26.93 7.88 17.09
C TYR A 152 26.58 7.90 15.59
N ALA A 153 26.72 9.05 14.93
CA ALA A 153 26.26 9.27 13.56
C ALA A 153 26.88 8.29 12.56
N GLU A 154 28.18 7.98 12.68
CA GLU A 154 28.86 7.03 11.79
C GLU A 154 28.18 5.65 11.80
N TYR A 155 27.87 5.14 12.99
CA TYR A 155 27.19 3.85 13.12
C TYR A 155 25.73 3.95 12.67
N LEU A 156 25.02 5.02 13.03
CA LEU A 156 23.63 5.21 12.64
C LEU A 156 23.46 5.32 11.11
N HIS A 157 24.39 5.99 10.41
CA HIS A 157 24.40 6.00 8.94
C HIS A 157 24.68 4.62 8.33
N SER A 158 25.46 3.77 9.01
CA SER A 158 25.75 2.41 8.53
C SER A 158 24.53 1.47 8.57
N ILE A 159 23.52 1.78 9.39
CA ILE A 159 22.27 1.00 9.49
C ILE A 159 21.08 1.70 8.82
N LEU A 160 21.24 2.95 8.36
CA LEU A 160 20.19 3.67 7.65
C LEU A 160 19.95 3.00 6.28
N PRO A 161 18.73 2.54 5.99
CA PRO A 161 18.45 1.90 4.71
C PRO A 161 18.50 2.91 3.56
N PRO A 162 18.70 2.46 2.30
CA PRO A 162 18.73 3.33 1.14
C PRO A 162 17.45 4.14 0.91
N SER A 163 16.31 3.68 1.44
CA SER A 163 15.04 4.42 1.44
C SER A 163 15.09 5.71 2.27
N GLY A 164 16.06 5.84 3.17
CA GLY A 164 16.17 6.95 4.12
C GLY A 164 15.28 6.80 5.37
N GLU A 165 14.53 5.72 5.50
CA GLU A 165 13.72 5.39 6.68
C GLU A 165 13.66 3.89 6.95
N GLY A 166 13.80 3.50 8.22
CA GLY A 166 13.61 2.13 8.65
C GLY A 166 13.11 2.00 10.08
N ARG A 167 12.44 0.88 10.36
CA ARG A 167 12.02 0.47 11.71
C ARG A 167 13.15 -0.27 12.40
N VAL A 168 13.29 -0.10 13.70
CA VAL A 168 14.31 -0.80 14.50
C VAL A 168 13.71 -1.25 15.82
N ILE A 169 14.30 -2.28 16.41
CA ILE A 169 14.10 -2.61 17.82
C ILE A 169 15.29 -2.08 18.61
N LEU A 170 15.00 -1.23 19.59
CA LEU A 170 15.99 -0.60 20.44
C LEU A 170 15.91 -1.17 21.85
N SER A 171 17.05 -1.42 22.48
CA SER A 171 17.11 -1.76 23.90
C SER A 171 17.29 -0.50 24.74
N LEU A 172 16.64 -0.49 25.90
CA LEU A 172 16.67 0.61 26.87
C LEU A 172 17.32 0.11 28.16
N GLU A 173 18.34 0.82 28.61
CA GLU A 173 19.04 0.50 29.86
C GLU A 173 19.14 1.72 30.76
N VAL A 174 18.98 1.53 32.07
CA VAL A 174 19.11 2.62 33.05
C VAL A 174 20.56 2.72 33.48
N ASN A 175 21.15 3.90 33.32
CA ASN A 175 22.47 4.23 33.80
C ASN A 175 22.44 5.50 34.66
N ALA A 176 23.41 5.66 35.57
CA ALA A 176 23.51 6.83 36.43
C ALA A 176 24.47 7.86 35.78
N LEU A 177 23.95 9.00 35.34
CA LEU A 177 24.77 10.10 34.86
C LEU A 177 25.19 10.98 36.03
N ARG A 178 26.50 11.21 36.14
CA ARG A 178 27.05 12.17 37.11
C ARG A 178 26.90 13.59 36.58
N GLN A 179 26.24 14.43 37.37
CA GLN A 179 26.08 15.85 37.09
C GLN A 179 27.34 16.64 37.50
N PRO A 180 27.51 17.87 36.96
CA PRO A 180 28.64 18.75 37.31
C PRO A 180 28.71 19.10 38.79
N ASP A 181 27.58 19.09 39.50
CA ASP A 181 27.48 19.31 40.94
C ASP A 181 27.84 18.07 41.78
N GLY A 182 28.13 16.94 41.13
CA GLY A 182 28.49 15.67 41.75
C GLY A 182 27.29 14.77 42.08
N SER A 183 26.05 15.21 41.87
CA SER A 183 24.86 14.38 42.02
C SER A 183 24.74 13.36 40.89
N PHE A 184 23.89 12.33 41.08
CA PHE A 184 23.60 11.33 40.04
C PHE A 184 22.13 11.42 39.65
N ILE A 185 21.86 11.37 38.34
CA ILE A 185 20.51 11.28 37.81
C ILE A 185 20.38 10.03 36.93
N ASP A 186 19.23 9.38 37.02
CA ASP A 186 18.92 8.26 36.15
C ASP A 186 18.80 8.76 34.71
N SER A 187 19.49 8.06 33.80
CA SER A 187 19.47 8.29 32.37
C SER A 187 19.15 6.99 31.69
N VAL A 188 18.14 7.00 30.83
CA VAL A 188 17.83 5.86 29.97
C VAL A 188 18.68 5.97 28.72
N GLU A 189 19.67 5.09 28.62
CA GLU A 189 20.51 4.93 27.44
C GLU A 189 19.82 4.03 26.42
N VAL A 190 20.02 4.35 25.14
CA VAL A 190 19.38 3.66 24.01
C VAL A 190 20.44 2.88 23.25
N PHE A 191 20.15 1.61 22.95
CA PHE A 191 21.06 0.71 22.26
C PHE A 191 20.42 0.10 21.02
N HIS A 192 21.19 -0.02 19.95
CA HIS A 192 20.88 -0.83 18.77
C HIS A 192 21.93 -1.95 18.67
N ASP A 193 21.51 -3.22 18.66
CA ASP A 193 22.41 -4.40 18.64
C ASP A 193 23.57 -4.33 19.65
N ARG A 194 23.26 -3.90 20.88
CA ARG A 194 24.20 -3.69 22.00
C ARG A 194 25.21 -2.55 21.82
N LYS A 195 25.08 -1.74 20.77
CA LYS A 195 25.84 -0.49 20.64
C LYS A 195 24.99 0.66 21.12
N LYS A 196 25.54 1.49 22.01
CA LYS A 196 24.89 2.72 22.45
C LYS A 196 24.72 3.64 21.24
N VAL A 197 23.52 4.20 21.09
CA VAL A 197 23.14 5.10 19.98
C VAL A 197 22.57 6.42 20.46
N GLY A 198 22.51 6.63 21.78
CA GLY A 198 22.08 7.87 22.38
C GLY A 198 21.46 7.64 23.75
N ARG A 199 20.59 8.56 24.15
CA ARG A 199 19.81 8.48 25.39
C ARG A 199 18.47 9.20 25.25
N LEU A 200 17.53 8.92 26.14
CA LEU A 200 16.30 9.70 26.25
C LEU A 200 16.55 11.01 27.00
N SER A 201 15.60 11.95 26.92
CA SER A 201 15.63 13.17 27.74
C SER A 201 15.54 12.83 29.22
N THR A 202 15.99 13.75 30.09
CA THR A 202 15.93 13.57 31.55
C THR A 202 14.51 13.25 32.02
N GLN A 203 13.52 14.01 31.54
CA GLN A 203 12.11 13.79 31.89
C GLN A 203 11.60 12.40 31.49
N MET A 204 11.92 11.95 30.27
CA MET A 204 11.50 10.61 29.82
C MET A 204 12.27 9.50 30.55
N SER A 205 13.54 9.76 30.88
CA SER A 205 14.37 8.84 31.66
C SER A 205 13.80 8.62 33.05
N GLU A 206 13.42 9.68 33.76
CA GLU A 206 12.78 9.59 35.08
C GLU A 206 11.47 8.79 35.04
N GLN A 207 10.68 8.94 33.98
CA GLN A 207 9.42 8.22 33.82
C GLN A 207 9.61 6.73 33.51
N LEU A 208 10.57 6.39 32.63
CA LEU A 208 10.76 5.01 32.16
C LEU A 208 11.73 4.20 33.03
N ALA A 209 12.63 4.83 33.78
CA ALA A 209 13.61 4.12 34.60
C ALA A 209 12.99 3.11 35.58
N PRO A 210 11.89 3.40 36.30
CA PRO A 210 11.24 2.41 37.16
C PRO A 210 10.74 1.18 36.40
N VAL A 211 10.19 1.38 35.20
CA VAL A 211 9.68 0.32 34.33
C VAL A 211 10.83 -0.56 33.84
N ILE A 212 11.92 0.05 33.39
CA ILE A 212 13.10 -0.68 32.88
C ILE A 212 13.77 -1.46 34.01
N ARG A 213 13.91 -0.88 35.21
CA ARG A 213 14.42 -1.57 36.41
C ARG A 213 13.54 -2.77 36.77
N TYR A 214 12.22 -2.61 36.75
CA TYR A 214 11.27 -3.70 37.04
C TYR A 214 11.46 -4.91 36.11
N ALA A 215 11.62 -4.67 34.81
CA ALA A 215 11.89 -5.72 33.84
C ALA A 215 13.28 -6.35 34.04
N PHE A 216 14.30 -5.52 34.28
CA PHE A 216 15.67 -5.97 34.51
C PHE A 216 15.80 -6.87 35.73
N GLU A 217 15.13 -6.54 36.84
CA GLU A 217 15.05 -7.37 38.05
C GLU A 217 14.45 -8.76 37.80
N ARG A 218 13.68 -8.92 36.71
CA ARG A 218 13.09 -10.19 36.26
C ARG A 218 13.90 -10.85 35.14
N ASN A 219 15.16 -10.46 34.97
CA ASN A 219 16.06 -10.95 33.92
C ASN A 219 15.53 -10.71 32.50
N LYS A 220 14.84 -9.58 32.29
CA LYS A 220 14.37 -9.14 30.97
C LYS A 220 15.01 -7.82 30.59
N LEU A 221 15.53 -7.74 29.38
CA LEU A 221 15.93 -6.47 28.76
C LEU A 221 14.68 -5.72 28.30
N THR A 222 14.61 -4.42 28.54
CA THR A 222 13.51 -3.63 28.01
C THR A 222 13.83 -3.21 26.60
N SER A 223 12.93 -3.52 25.66
CA SER A 223 13.02 -3.11 24.27
C SER A 223 11.84 -2.25 23.88
N ALA A 224 12.01 -1.44 22.85
CA ALA A 224 10.97 -0.61 22.28
C ALA A 224 11.12 -0.54 20.77
N TRP A 225 10.01 -0.29 20.09
CA TRP A 225 10.05 0.06 18.67
C TRP A 225 10.75 1.41 18.50
N GLY A 226 11.47 1.56 17.41
CA GLY A 226 12.09 2.80 17.02
C GLY A 226 12.00 3.06 15.54
N THR A 227 12.38 4.27 15.15
CA THR A 227 12.47 4.64 13.74
C THR A 227 13.71 5.47 13.53
N ILE A 228 14.51 5.01 12.58
CA ILE A 228 15.64 5.75 12.05
C ILE A 228 15.20 6.41 10.75
N ARG A 229 15.40 7.71 10.64
CA ARG A 229 15.15 8.48 9.43
C ARG A 229 16.34 9.38 9.15
N GLY A 230 16.71 9.54 7.89
CA GLY A 230 17.78 10.45 7.55
C GLY A 230 18.11 10.46 6.08
N ASN A 231 19.16 11.20 5.78
CA ASN A 231 19.83 11.25 4.50
C ASN A 231 21.36 11.23 4.74
N ALA A 232 22.14 11.63 3.75
CA ALA A 232 23.60 11.65 3.86
C ALA A 232 24.16 12.68 4.87
N PHE A 233 23.34 13.64 5.33
CA PHE A 233 23.78 14.78 6.15
C PHE A 233 23.08 14.86 7.51
N GLU A 234 21.82 14.46 7.58
CA GLU A 234 21.00 14.54 8.78
C GLU A 234 20.40 13.18 9.11
N LEU A 235 20.38 12.85 10.40
CA LEU A 235 19.83 11.62 10.92
C LEU A 235 19.04 11.90 12.19
N SER A 236 17.89 11.23 12.33
CA SER A 236 17.06 11.24 13.51
C SER A 236 16.68 9.82 13.91
N LEU A 237 16.84 9.51 15.19
CA LEU A 237 16.38 8.29 15.82
C LEU A 237 15.28 8.62 16.83
N THR A 238 14.22 7.81 16.80
CA THR A 238 13.10 7.90 17.75
C THR A 238 12.81 6.57 18.41
N VAL A 239 12.29 6.61 19.63
CA VAL A 239 11.77 5.47 20.39
C VAL A 239 10.27 5.65 20.56
N GLN A 240 9.50 4.60 20.34
CA GLN A 240 8.05 4.60 20.51
C GLN A 240 7.66 3.71 21.67
N ALA A 241 7.05 4.32 22.68
CA ALA A 241 6.51 3.60 23.82
C ALA A 241 5.33 4.39 24.39
N VAL A 242 4.34 3.68 24.93
CA VAL A 242 3.32 4.30 25.79
C VAL A 242 3.98 4.93 27.02
N ARG A 243 3.32 5.92 27.62
CA ARG A 243 3.82 6.50 28.87
C ARG A 243 3.82 5.44 29.97
N ALA A 244 4.75 5.55 30.92
CA ALA A 244 4.82 4.62 32.04
C ALA A 244 3.51 4.51 32.84
N SER A 245 2.75 5.61 32.95
CA SER A 245 1.42 5.64 33.61
C SER A 245 0.29 5.01 32.79
N GLU A 246 0.50 4.78 31.50
CA GLU A 246 -0.47 4.23 30.55
C GLU A 246 -0.17 2.75 30.24
N LEU A 247 0.87 2.17 30.84
CA LEU A 247 1.18 0.75 30.66
C LEU A 247 0.08 -0.12 31.28
N PRO A 248 -0.44 -1.11 30.53
CA PRO A 248 -1.45 -2.03 31.06
C PRO A 248 -0.84 -2.92 32.15
N ALA A 249 -1.64 -3.27 33.17
CA ALA A 249 -1.19 -4.11 34.27
C ALA A 249 -0.65 -5.47 33.78
N GLU A 250 -1.31 -6.06 32.78
CA GLU A 250 -0.93 -7.32 32.12
C GLU A 250 0.52 -7.29 31.61
N TRP A 251 1.01 -6.13 31.13
CA TRP A 251 2.40 -6.02 30.69
C TRP A 251 3.40 -6.28 31.81
N PHE A 252 3.12 -5.81 33.03
CA PHE A 252 3.99 -6.03 34.19
C PHE A 252 3.96 -7.48 34.70
N GLU A 253 2.87 -8.20 34.43
CA GLU A 253 2.71 -9.60 34.81
C GLU A 253 3.42 -10.54 33.83
N GLU A 254 3.22 -10.30 32.53
CA GLU A 254 3.69 -11.20 31.47
C GLU A 254 5.09 -10.84 30.94
N LEU A 255 5.46 -9.54 31.00
CA LEU A 255 6.65 -8.97 30.36
C LEU A 255 6.85 -9.53 28.94
N PRO A 256 5.84 -9.35 28.06
CA PRO A 256 5.77 -10.08 26.81
C PRO A 256 6.85 -9.60 25.82
N ASN A 257 7.32 -10.51 24.97
CA ASN A 257 8.15 -10.17 23.81
C ASN A 257 7.29 -10.23 22.55
N ASN A 258 6.61 -9.12 22.24
CA ASN A 258 5.65 -9.03 21.14
C ASN A 258 6.32 -8.72 19.79
N VAL A 259 7.61 -9.02 19.61
CA VAL A 259 8.23 -8.98 18.28
C VAL A 259 8.11 -10.39 17.69
N PRO A 260 7.21 -10.60 16.70
CA PRO A 260 7.01 -11.93 16.15
C PRO A 260 8.28 -12.39 15.43
N GLU A 261 8.71 -13.61 15.70
CA GLU A 261 9.87 -14.20 15.03
C GLU A 261 9.46 -14.60 13.61
N LEU A 262 9.92 -13.82 12.63
CA LEU A 262 9.72 -14.11 11.21
C LEU A 262 10.85 -14.99 10.68
N LEU A 263 10.52 -15.85 9.72
CA LEU A 263 11.52 -16.59 8.95
C LEU A 263 12.57 -15.64 8.34
N PRO A 264 13.82 -16.07 8.15
CA PRO A 264 14.82 -15.30 7.44
C PRO A 264 14.37 -14.92 6.04
N GLU A 265 14.91 -13.83 5.49
CA GLU A 265 14.61 -13.46 4.10
C GLU A 265 15.14 -14.50 3.13
N THR A 266 14.29 -14.90 2.18
CA THR A 266 14.61 -15.80 1.07
C THR A 266 14.07 -15.22 -0.23
N GLU A 267 14.44 -15.80 -1.38
CA GLU A 267 13.89 -15.39 -2.68
C GLU A 267 12.39 -15.70 -2.81
N ASN A 268 11.97 -16.86 -2.28
CA ASN A 268 10.59 -17.31 -2.37
C ASN A 268 10.16 -17.98 -1.06
N PHE A 269 8.94 -17.64 -0.64
CA PHE A 269 8.25 -18.30 0.47
C PHE A 269 7.19 -19.25 -0.10
N LYS A 270 7.05 -20.43 0.52
CA LYS A 270 5.93 -21.32 0.23
C LYS A 270 4.75 -20.88 1.08
N VAL A 271 3.69 -20.40 0.44
CA VAL A 271 2.43 -20.02 1.08
C VAL A 271 1.29 -20.91 0.57
N PRO A 272 0.21 -21.10 1.34
CA PRO A 272 -0.91 -21.93 0.92
C PRO A 272 -1.57 -21.43 -0.36
N GLU A 273 -2.12 -22.36 -1.14
CA GLU A 273 -3.00 -22.07 -2.27
C GLU A 273 -4.33 -21.52 -1.74
N SER A 274 -4.47 -20.20 -1.72
CA SER A 274 -5.56 -19.49 -1.01
C SER A 274 -6.53 -18.76 -1.93
N TYR A 275 -6.39 -18.90 -3.25
CA TYR A 275 -7.32 -18.30 -4.21
C TYR A 275 -8.71 -18.93 -4.09
N GLU A 276 -9.68 -18.11 -3.69
CA GLU A 276 -11.10 -18.43 -3.74
C GLU A 276 -11.82 -17.38 -4.60
N PRO A 277 -12.55 -17.78 -5.66
CA PRO A 277 -13.25 -16.85 -6.53
C PRO A 277 -14.51 -16.30 -5.87
N THR A 278 -14.76 -14.99 -5.99
CA THR A 278 -16.03 -14.37 -5.57
C THR A 278 -17.20 -14.73 -6.49
N GLU A 279 -18.44 -14.45 -6.07
CA GLU A 279 -19.60 -14.67 -6.94
C GLU A 279 -19.50 -13.86 -8.25
N GLY A 280 -19.03 -12.61 -8.16
CA GLY A 280 -18.79 -11.75 -9.31
C GLY A 280 -17.73 -12.32 -10.26
N GLU A 281 -16.63 -12.86 -9.73
CA GLU A 281 -15.59 -13.50 -10.52
C GLU A 281 -16.08 -14.76 -11.24
N LEU A 282 -16.83 -15.62 -10.55
CA LEU A 282 -17.43 -16.83 -11.13
C LEU A 282 -18.40 -16.50 -12.28
N ASN A 283 -19.21 -15.46 -12.12
CA ASN A 283 -20.14 -15.03 -13.16
C ASN A 283 -19.42 -14.57 -14.44
N ARG A 284 -18.31 -13.84 -14.31
CA ARG A 284 -17.45 -13.47 -15.46
C ARG A 284 -16.84 -14.71 -16.12
N GLN A 285 -16.41 -15.70 -15.34
CA GLN A 285 -15.87 -16.95 -15.89
C GLN A 285 -16.89 -17.66 -16.78
N ASN A 286 -18.13 -17.75 -16.32
CA ASN A 286 -19.21 -18.40 -17.05
C ASN A 286 -19.56 -17.65 -18.34
N LEU A 287 -19.58 -16.31 -18.32
CA LEU A 287 -19.77 -15.50 -19.51
C LEU A 287 -18.62 -15.67 -20.53
N SER A 288 -17.38 -15.70 -20.07
CA SER A 288 -16.19 -15.92 -20.92
C SER A 288 -16.17 -17.33 -21.55
N LYS A 289 -16.49 -18.37 -20.76
CA LYS A 289 -16.61 -19.75 -21.24
C LYS A 289 -17.75 -19.91 -22.25
N LYS A 290 -18.91 -19.28 -22.03
CA LYS A 290 -20.04 -19.30 -22.98
C LYS A 290 -19.70 -18.61 -24.30
N LYS A 291 -18.97 -17.49 -24.26
CA LYS A 291 -18.48 -16.81 -25.47
C LYS A 291 -17.48 -17.67 -26.25
N ARG A 292 -16.59 -18.41 -25.57
CA ARG A 292 -15.68 -19.39 -26.20
C ARG A 292 -16.42 -20.61 -26.77
N GLY A 293 -17.46 -21.11 -26.10
CA GLY A 293 -18.29 -22.20 -26.59
C GLY A 293 -19.11 -21.87 -27.85
N LEU A 294 -19.55 -20.61 -27.99
CA LEU A 294 -20.29 -20.13 -29.16
C LEU A 294 -19.38 -19.98 -30.40
N VAL A 295 -18.09 -19.72 -30.22
CA VAL A 295 -17.10 -19.69 -31.31
C VAL A 295 -16.66 -21.12 -31.70
N GLY A 296 -16.70 -22.07 -30.77
CA GLY A 296 -16.38 -23.48 -31.03
C GLY A 296 -17.47 -24.29 -31.73
N SER A 297 -18.71 -23.77 -31.86
CA SER A 297 -19.83 -24.48 -32.48
C SER A 297 -20.05 -24.19 -33.97
N PHE A 298 -19.16 -23.45 -34.62
CA PHE A 298 -19.15 -23.27 -36.08
C PHE A 298 -17.98 -24.02 -36.73
N SER A 299 -17.96 -25.34 -36.60
CA SER A 299 -17.22 -26.17 -37.54
C SER A 299 -17.93 -27.53 -37.68
N VAL A 300 -18.40 -27.79 -38.90
CA VAL A 300 -18.47 -29.08 -39.62
C VAL A 300 -19.59 -28.98 -40.66
N GLY A 301 -19.21 -29.05 -41.94
CA GLY A 301 -20.13 -29.17 -43.08
C GLY A 301 -19.52 -28.62 -44.37
N GLY A 302 -18.66 -29.43 -45.01
CA GLY A 302 -17.87 -29.04 -46.18
C GLY A 302 -18.65 -28.89 -47.49
N GLY A 303 -18.00 -28.27 -48.47
CA GLY A 303 -18.45 -28.18 -49.85
C GLY A 303 -17.59 -27.21 -50.67
N THR A 304 -16.71 -27.76 -51.50
CA THR A 304 -15.87 -27.11 -52.51
C THR A 304 -16.68 -26.58 -53.70
N ALA A 305 -16.42 -25.35 -54.18
CA ALA A 305 -16.18 -25.01 -55.61
C ALA A 305 -16.15 -23.48 -55.87
N SER A 306 -15.14 -23.07 -56.65
CA SER A 306 -14.99 -21.91 -57.57
C SER A 306 -16.12 -20.87 -57.70
N ASP A 307 -15.81 -19.58 -57.56
CA ASP A 307 -15.56 -18.64 -58.69
C ASP A 307 -15.42 -17.19 -58.19
N SER A 308 -14.46 -16.45 -58.76
CA SER A 308 -14.46 -14.98 -58.89
C SER A 308 -14.60 -14.68 -60.39
N PRO A 309 -15.01 -13.49 -60.89
CA PRO A 309 -15.06 -12.18 -60.23
C PRO A 309 -16.30 -11.32 -60.55
N GLY A 310 -16.47 -10.19 -59.85
CA GLY A 310 -17.49 -9.19 -60.19
C GLY A 310 -17.25 -7.85 -59.52
N SER A 311 -16.52 -6.97 -60.21
CA SER A 311 -16.36 -5.56 -59.88
C SER A 311 -17.70 -4.81 -60.02
N VAL A 312 -18.16 -4.19 -58.93
CA VAL A 312 -19.08 -3.04 -59.00
C VAL A 312 -18.55 -1.96 -58.07
N GLU A 313 -17.95 -0.96 -58.69
CA GLU A 313 -17.73 0.36 -58.10
C GLU A 313 -19.08 1.10 -58.11
N VAL A 314 -19.34 1.92 -57.07
CA VAL A 314 -19.94 3.28 -57.14
C VAL A 314 -20.76 3.65 -55.88
N LYS A 315 -20.39 4.84 -55.37
CA LYS A 315 -21.12 5.82 -54.54
C LYS A 315 -21.11 5.68 -53.02
N SER A 316 -20.03 6.24 -52.49
CA SER A 316 -20.01 7.15 -51.35
C SER A 316 -21.21 8.09 -51.25
N GLY A 317 -21.76 8.22 -50.04
CA GLY A 317 -22.58 9.37 -49.66
C GLY A 317 -23.61 9.11 -48.56
N ALA A 318 -23.19 9.22 -47.29
CA ALA A 318 -23.92 9.93 -46.22
C ALA A 318 -23.08 9.82 -44.93
N GLY A 319 -22.28 10.84 -44.67
CA GLY A 319 -21.46 10.91 -43.46
C GLY A 319 -22.33 10.97 -42.22
N VAL A 320 -22.19 9.97 -41.36
CA VAL A 320 -22.56 10.09 -39.95
C VAL A 320 -21.50 11.00 -39.33
N GLU A 321 -21.85 12.26 -39.10
CA GLU A 321 -20.98 13.20 -38.39
C GLU A 321 -20.74 12.69 -36.97
N ASN A 322 -19.53 12.22 -36.72
CA ASN A 322 -19.11 11.76 -35.40
C ASN A 322 -18.89 13.01 -34.51
N PRO A 323 -19.72 13.26 -33.48
CA PRO A 323 -19.64 14.48 -32.65
C PRO A 323 -18.27 14.62 -31.97
N ASN A 324 -17.59 13.50 -31.72
CA ASN A 324 -16.26 13.46 -31.11
C ASN A 324 -15.16 14.05 -32.01
N ARG A 325 -15.34 14.04 -33.34
CA ARG A 325 -14.35 14.58 -34.29
C ARG A 325 -14.36 16.11 -34.33
N ARG A 326 -15.54 16.73 -34.17
CA ARG A 326 -15.68 18.20 -34.06
C ARG A 326 -15.11 18.70 -32.73
N ILE A 327 -15.35 17.98 -31.64
CA ILE A 327 -14.81 18.31 -30.31
C ILE A 327 -13.29 18.18 -30.29
N ALA A 328 -12.73 17.11 -30.86
CA ALA A 328 -11.28 16.92 -30.99
C ALA A 328 -10.62 18.03 -31.82
N LEU A 329 -11.26 18.47 -32.91
CA LEU A 329 -10.76 19.55 -33.76
C LEU A 329 -10.80 20.91 -33.04
N LEU A 330 -11.86 21.19 -32.27
CA LEU A 330 -11.96 22.40 -31.46
C LEU A 330 -10.92 22.42 -30.33
N LEU A 331 -10.70 21.30 -29.63
CA LEU A 331 -9.64 21.18 -28.62
C LEU A 331 -8.25 21.42 -29.23
N GLY A 332 -7.98 20.86 -30.41
CA GLY A 332 -6.72 21.06 -31.12
C GLY A 332 -6.45 22.53 -31.46
N ILE A 333 -7.48 23.25 -31.94
CA ILE A 333 -7.36 24.69 -32.27
C ILE A 333 -7.13 25.52 -31.01
N VAL A 334 -7.88 25.26 -29.94
CA VAL A 334 -7.74 25.99 -28.66
C VAL A 334 -6.36 25.75 -28.05
N GLY A 335 -5.89 24.51 -28.01
CA GLY A 335 -4.55 24.19 -27.51
C GLY A 335 -3.43 24.84 -28.33
N ALA A 336 -3.59 24.93 -29.66
CA ALA A 336 -2.62 25.60 -30.53
C ALA A 336 -2.56 27.12 -30.30
N LEU A 337 -3.71 27.77 -30.08
CA LEU A 337 -3.76 29.20 -29.75
C LEU A 337 -3.11 29.51 -28.40
N ILE A 338 -3.32 28.63 -27.40
CA ILE A 338 -2.70 28.76 -26.08
C ILE A 338 -1.17 28.57 -26.16
N LEU A 339 -0.70 27.64 -27.00
CA LEU A 339 0.73 27.45 -27.27
C LEU A 339 1.37 28.70 -27.88
N ILE A 340 0.74 29.27 -28.92
CA ILE A 340 1.25 30.48 -29.58
C ILE A 340 1.25 31.66 -28.62
N GLY A 341 0.18 31.83 -27.83
CA GLY A 341 0.10 32.85 -26.79
C GLY A 341 1.17 32.68 -25.72
N GLY A 342 1.39 31.45 -25.25
CA GLY A 342 2.42 31.11 -24.27
C GLY A 342 3.82 31.50 -24.75
N VAL A 343 4.17 31.22 -26.02
CA VAL A 343 5.47 31.60 -26.60
C VAL A 343 5.68 33.12 -26.60
N PHE A 344 4.65 33.90 -26.87
CA PHE A 344 4.74 35.37 -26.78
C PHE A 344 4.85 35.87 -25.32
N VAL A 345 4.14 35.24 -24.39
CA VAL A 345 4.15 35.62 -22.97
C VAL A 345 5.47 35.27 -22.29
N VAL A 346 6.20 34.23 -22.74
CA VAL A 346 7.54 33.88 -22.21
C VAL A 346 8.51 35.08 -22.23
N PHE A 347 8.39 35.98 -23.21
CA PHE A 347 9.27 37.15 -23.32
C PHE A 347 8.94 38.29 -22.34
N ALA A 348 7.74 38.30 -21.76
CA ALA A 348 7.31 39.29 -20.78
C ALA A 348 7.28 38.72 -19.36
N GLU A 349 6.72 37.53 -19.19
CA GLU A 349 6.62 36.80 -17.92
C GLU A 349 6.97 35.31 -18.12
N PRO A 350 8.23 34.92 -17.85
CA PRO A 350 8.74 33.61 -18.28
C PRO A 350 8.03 32.43 -17.61
N MET A 351 7.68 32.52 -16.33
CA MET A 351 7.01 31.41 -15.61
C MET A 351 5.56 31.20 -16.10
N LEU A 352 4.83 32.28 -16.38
CA LEU A 352 3.46 32.20 -16.90
C LEU A 352 3.44 31.67 -18.34
N GLY A 353 4.40 32.11 -19.16
CA GLY A 353 4.55 31.64 -20.53
C GLY A 353 4.86 30.15 -20.63
N ILE A 354 5.76 29.64 -19.77
CA ILE A 354 6.09 28.19 -19.71
C ILE A 354 4.86 27.38 -19.29
N LEU A 355 4.11 27.85 -18.29
CA LEU A 355 2.89 27.16 -17.83
C LEU A 355 1.82 27.10 -18.95
N ALA A 356 1.63 28.19 -19.69
CA ALA A 356 0.72 28.24 -20.83
C ALA A 356 1.14 27.28 -21.96
N ILE A 357 2.43 27.17 -22.24
CA ILE A 357 2.97 26.23 -23.25
C ILE A 357 2.69 24.77 -22.84
N VAL A 358 2.95 24.40 -21.58
CA VAL A 358 2.70 23.03 -21.07
C VAL A 358 1.21 22.70 -21.11
N LEU A 359 0.36 23.65 -20.73
CA LEU A 359 -1.09 23.49 -20.77
C LEU A 359 -1.62 23.34 -22.22
N GLY A 360 -1.17 24.19 -23.13
CA GLY A 360 -1.55 24.13 -24.54
C GLY A 360 -1.10 22.83 -25.21
N ALA A 361 0.12 22.36 -24.94
CA ALA A 361 0.63 21.08 -25.45
C ALA A 361 -0.21 19.88 -24.96
N SER A 362 -0.62 19.90 -23.69
CA SER A 362 -1.46 18.85 -23.09
C SER A 362 -2.85 18.78 -23.74
N ILE A 363 -3.45 19.93 -24.05
CA ILE A 363 -4.76 20.02 -24.70
C ILE A 363 -4.70 19.57 -26.17
N VAL A 364 -3.64 19.92 -26.90
CA VAL A 364 -3.43 19.43 -28.27
C VAL A 364 -3.24 17.92 -28.29
N PHE A 365 -2.47 17.37 -27.34
CA PHE A 365 -2.24 15.93 -27.23
C PHE A 365 -3.54 15.17 -26.93
N LEU A 366 -4.38 15.71 -26.05
CA LEU A 366 -5.69 15.13 -25.73
C LEU A 366 -6.63 15.14 -26.95
N GLY A 367 -6.65 16.23 -27.73
CA GLY A 367 -7.41 16.31 -28.97
C GLY A 367 -6.95 15.29 -30.03
N LEU A 368 -5.65 15.06 -30.17
CA LEU A 368 -5.09 14.05 -31.07
C LEU A 368 -5.38 12.62 -30.61
N PHE A 369 -5.35 12.37 -29.30
CA PHE A 369 -5.65 11.07 -28.72
C PHE A 369 -7.13 10.69 -28.93
N MET A 370 -8.05 11.64 -28.71
CA MET A 370 -9.48 11.43 -28.94
C MET A 370 -9.87 11.35 -30.43
N GLY A 371 -9.02 11.86 -31.32
CA GLY A 371 -9.25 11.85 -32.77
C GLY A 371 -8.77 10.59 -33.51
N ARG A 372 -8.04 9.67 -32.84
CA ARG A 372 -7.55 8.43 -33.48
C ARG A 372 -8.67 7.40 -33.62
N PRO A 373 -8.91 6.84 -34.82
CA PRO A 373 -9.73 5.65 -34.94
C PRO A 373 -9.03 4.44 -34.28
N PRO A 374 -9.78 3.49 -33.71
CA PRO A 374 -9.21 2.30 -33.07
C PRO A 374 -8.39 1.49 -34.09
N MET A 375 -7.16 1.10 -33.72
CA MET A 375 -6.30 0.30 -34.59
C MET A 375 -6.88 -1.11 -34.74
N GLU A 376 -7.14 -1.52 -35.98
CA GLU A 376 -7.37 -2.93 -36.32
C GLU A 376 -6.06 -3.71 -36.09
N ALA A 377 -6.15 -4.74 -35.25
CA ALA A 377 -5.05 -5.67 -35.01
C ALA A 377 -4.86 -6.55 -36.26
N THR A 378 -3.77 -6.33 -36.99
CA THR A 378 -3.29 -7.27 -38.01
C THR A 378 -2.77 -8.53 -37.33
N SER A 379 -3.49 -9.63 -37.49
CA SER A 379 -3.02 -10.99 -37.26
C SER A 379 -2.07 -11.39 -38.39
N ASP A 380 -0.79 -11.58 -38.09
CA ASP A 380 0.14 -12.27 -38.99
C ASP A 380 0.27 -13.75 -38.60
N GLN A 381 0.35 -14.57 -39.65
CA GLN A 381 0.42 -16.03 -39.68
C GLN A 381 1.77 -16.59 -39.27
#